data_AF-A0A6N9B6V4-F1
#
_entry.id   AF-A0A6N9B6V4-F1
#
_cell.length_a   1.000
_cell.length_b   1.000
_cell.length_c   1.000
_cell.angle_alpha   90.00
_cell.angle_beta   90.00
_cell.angle_gamma   90.00
#
_symmetry.space_group_name_H-M   'P 1'
#
loop_
_entity.id
_entity.type
_entity.pdbx_description
1 polymer ?
#
loop_
_entity_poly.entity_id
_entity_poly.type
_entity_poly.pdbx_seq_one_letter_code
_entity_poly.pdbx_strand_id
1 'polypeptide(L)'
;MRPDSLNWDLPYASQRDPVLARNVVATSQPLATQAGIRALREGGNAIDAALAAAITLSVVEPCSNGIGSDAFALVWFDNSLFGLNASGKSPRLWNSECFSNHKLMPDRGWHSVTVPGAVSAWTELSARFGKLPFARLFDAAIQYAENGFHVGRRTAYHWKRSETRFQKFSSFRNHFLPRGRAPATGEVFQSGELARTLEEVASTHGESFYRGNLAKLIVAQAKNEGGLMRLEDLAAHRAEWCDPLTLSYGSVDVHEIPPNGQGLAALIALGLLDRLGVRDFEPGSTVWTHLQVESMKVAIRAAFEHFADPNAMHIEPECLLDPSTLKRAADSISRGSAILPPPDLRVGADTVYLCTGDSDGNMVSYIQSNYMGFGSGVVIEGTGIAMQNRGAGFTLKAGHPNQVGPSKKPFHTIIPGFVTHNDRPELAFGVMGGHMQHQGHVQMVSRIFDHNENPQAASDAPRWHVTPQYELVLEEGYCQTTKEELASLGHSVRDAGSADLFGGAQLIACLDDGYCGASDHRKEGLAAGF
;
A
#
# COMPACT_ATOMS: atom_id res chain seq x y z
N MET A 1 -6.41 -19.37 -29.83
CA MET A 1 -7.43 -19.81 -28.83
C MET A 1 -8.10 -18.56 -28.29
N ARG A 2 -9.42 -18.55 -28.07
CA ARG A 2 -10.09 -17.35 -27.55
C ARG A 2 -10.05 -17.35 -26.01
N PRO A 3 -9.94 -16.21 -25.31
CA PRO A 3 -9.86 -16.19 -23.85
C PRO A 3 -11.06 -16.84 -23.14
N ASP A 4 -12.24 -16.80 -23.77
CA ASP A 4 -13.49 -17.40 -23.28
C ASP A 4 -13.55 -18.93 -23.45
N SER A 5 -12.61 -19.55 -24.18
CA SER A 5 -12.55 -21.01 -24.36
C SER A 5 -11.66 -21.73 -23.33
N LEU A 6 -11.04 -20.99 -22.39
CA LEU A 6 -10.17 -21.54 -21.34
C LEU A 6 -10.87 -21.52 -19.99
N ASN A 7 -10.67 -22.58 -19.19
CA ASN A 7 -10.95 -22.52 -17.76
C ASN A 7 -9.76 -21.88 -17.04
N TRP A 8 -9.99 -20.77 -16.36
CA TRP A 8 -8.96 -19.99 -15.65
C TRP A 8 -8.77 -20.39 -14.19
N ASP A 9 -9.47 -21.43 -13.73
CA ASP A 9 -9.30 -21.97 -12.38
C ASP A 9 -7.94 -22.65 -12.21
N LEU A 10 -7.38 -22.54 -11.01
CA LEU A 10 -6.10 -23.16 -10.61
C LEU A 10 -6.40 -24.21 -9.51
N PRO A 11 -6.83 -25.42 -9.88
CA PRO A 11 -7.38 -26.39 -8.92
C PRO A 11 -6.33 -27.14 -8.09
N TYR A 12 -5.04 -26.98 -8.40
CA TYR A 12 -3.96 -27.71 -7.75
C TYR A 12 -3.09 -26.75 -6.94
N ALA A 13 -2.64 -27.22 -5.77
CA ALA A 13 -1.65 -26.51 -4.98
C ALA A 13 -0.35 -26.34 -5.79
N SER A 14 0.32 -25.22 -5.58
CA SER A 14 1.59 -24.89 -6.21
C SER A 14 2.55 -24.34 -5.16
N GLN A 15 3.84 -24.41 -5.45
CA GLN A 15 4.91 -23.83 -4.65
C GLN A 15 5.75 -22.92 -5.54
N ARG A 16 6.34 -21.88 -4.96
CA ARG A 16 7.30 -21.01 -5.63
C ARG A 16 8.62 -21.08 -4.88
N ASP A 17 9.70 -21.27 -5.63
CA ASP A 17 11.03 -21.01 -5.09
C ASP A 17 11.27 -19.49 -5.04
N PRO A 18 12.02 -18.98 -4.04
CA PRO A 18 12.45 -17.59 -4.04
C PRO A 18 13.40 -17.31 -5.21
N VAL A 19 13.41 -16.06 -5.68
CA VAL A 19 14.31 -15.61 -6.74
C VAL A 19 15.64 -15.14 -6.14
N LEU A 20 16.74 -15.73 -6.59
CA LEU A 20 18.09 -15.37 -6.13
C LEU A 20 18.83 -14.63 -7.26
N ALA A 21 19.20 -13.37 -7.06
CA ALA A 21 19.92 -12.58 -8.06
C ALA A 21 20.61 -11.35 -7.46
N ARG A 22 21.50 -10.69 -8.22
CA ARG A 22 22.15 -9.44 -7.79
C ARG A 22 21.31 -8.20 -8.05
N ASN A 23 20.38 -8.29 -9.00
CA ASN A 23 19.36 -7.26 -9.22
C ASN A 23 18.00 -7.92 -9.14
N VAL A 24 17.09 -7.40 -8.32
CA VAL A 24 15.77 -7.99 -8.10
C VAL A 24 14.68 -6.93 -8.10
N VAL A 25 13.56 -7.26 -8.72
CA VAL A 25 12.32 -6.48 -8.69
C VAL A 25 11.19 -7.42 -8.29
N ALA A 26 10.38 -7.03 -7.31
CA ALA A 26 9.21 -7.78 -6.86
C ALA A 26 7.97 -6.87 -6.83
N THR A 27 6.94 -7.21 -7.60
CA THR A 27 5.69 -6.43 -7.69
C THR A 27 4.46 -7.31 -7.79
N SER A 28 3.28 -6.73 -7.56
CA SER A 28 1.98 -7.39 -7.70
C SER A 28 1.56 -7.73 -9.14
N GLN A 29 2.30 -7.23 -10.15
CA GLN A 29 1.98 -7.38 -11.56
C GLN A 29 3.24 -7.70 -12.40
N PRO A 30 3.30 -8.88 -13.08
CA PRO A 30 4.46 -9.28 -13.89
C PRO A 30 4.95 -8.26 -14.92
N LEU A 31 4.06 -7.54 -15.61
CA LEU A 31 4.42 -6.52 -16.61
C LEU A 31 5.12 -5.32 -15.96
N ALA A 32 4.71 -4.94 -14.75
CA ALA A 32 5.40 -3.91 -13.98
C ALA A 32 6.75 -4.41 -13.45
N THR A 33 6.84 -5.68 -13.04
CA THR A 33 8.13 -6.30 -12.69
C THR A 33 9.09 -6.22 -13.89
N GLN A 34 8.63 -6.55 -15.10
CA GLN A 34 9.45 -6.47 -16.31
C GLN A 34 9.86 -5.04 -16.66
N ALA A 35 9.01 -4.04 -16.40
CA ALA A 35 9.38 -2.64 -16.56
C ALA A 35 10.56 -2.25 -15.64
N GLY A 36 10.54 -2.68 -14.37
CA GLY A 36 11.66 -2.47 -13.45
C GLY A 36 12.94 -3.20 -13.88
N ILE A 37 12.82 -4.46 -14.31
CA ILE A 37 13.96 -5.24 -14.83
C ILE A 37 14.57 -4.58 -16.06
N ARG A 38 13.72 -4.04 -16.95
CA ARG A 38 14.19 -3.28 -18.12
C ARG A 38 14.98 -2.04 -17.70
N ALA A 39 14.52 -1.28 -16.71
CA ALA A 39 15.24 -0.11 -16.21
C ALA A 39 16.64 -0.48 -15.67
N LEU A 40 16.74 -1.56 -14.88
CA LEU A 40 18.05 -2.07 -14.40
C LEU A 40 18.98 -2.46 -15.55
N ARG A 41 18.45 -3.17 -16.57
CA ARG A 41 19.23 -3.58 -17.74
C ARG A 41 19.66 -2.42 -18.63
N GLU A 42 18.93 -1.31 -18.60
CA GLU A 42 19.29 -0.06 -19.30
C GLU A 42 20.31 0.78 -18.52
N GLY A 43 20.81 0.29 -17.37
CA GLY A 43 21.82 0.96 -16.55
C GLY A 43 21.24 1.83 -15.43
N GLY A 44 19.94 1.73 -15.15
CA GLY A 44 19.31 2.33 -13.98
C GLY A 44 19.67 1.63 -12.68
N ASN A 45 19.36 2.28 -11.57
CA ASN A 45 19.49 1.70 -10.22
C ASN A 45 18.13 1.18 -9.69
N ALA A 46 18.11 0.70 -8.44
CA ALA A 46 16.90 0.23 -7.76
C ALA A 46 15.80 1.30 -7.74
N ILE A 47 16.15 2.58 -7.60
CA ILE A 47 15.19 3.69 -7.62
C ILE A 47 14.56 3.83 -8.99
N ASP A 48 15.36 3.83 -10.07
CA ASP A 48 14.85 3.85 -11.45
C ASP A 48 13.90 2.67 -11.72
N ALA A 49 14.26 1.47 -11.24
CA ALA A 49 13.41 0.29 -11.37
C ALA A 49 12.11 0.39 -10.58
N ALA A 50 12.17 0.90 -9.34
CA ALA A 50 11.00 1.12 -8.52
C ALA A 50 10.03 2.10 -9.19
N LEU A 51 10.56 3.18 -9.77
CA LEU A 51 9.77 4.17 -10.49
C LEU A 51 9.17 3.63 -11.79
N ALA A 52 9.96 2.95 -12.62
CA ALA A 52 9.45 2.33 -13.85
C ALA A 52 8.33 1.32 -13.56
N ALA A 53 8.48 0.52 -12.51
CA ALA A 53 7.46 -0.40 -12.02
C ALA A 53 6.22 0.36 -11.49
N ALA A 54 6.40 1.36 -10.64
CA ALA A 54 5.32 2.15 -10.05
C ALA A 54 4.46 2.85 -11.11
N ILE A 55 5.09 3.51 -12.09
CA ILE A 55 4.41 4.19 -13.19
C ILE A 55 3.64 3.15 -14.03
N THR A 56 4.26 2.02 -14.34
CA THR A 56 3.62 0.93 -15.09
C THR A 56 2.40 0.36 -14.36
N LEU A 57 2.46 0.19 -13.04
CA LEU A 57 1.32 -0.26 -12.21
C LEU A 57 0.10 0.65 -12.31
N SER A 58 0.28 1.96 -12.58
CA SER A 58 -0.85 2.88 -12.82
C SER A 58 -1.65 2.56 -14.09
N VAL A 59 -1.09 1.73 -14.98
CA VAL A 59 -1.70 1.29 -16.24
C VAL A 59 -2.17 -0.15 -16.14
N VAL A 60 -1.30 -1.06 -15.70
CA VAL A 60 -1.54 -2.51 -15.78
C VAL A 60 -2.32 -3.09 -14.59
N GLU A 61 -2.44 -2.34 -13.49
CA GLU A 61 -3.22 -2.71 -12.31
C GLU A 61 -4.13 -1.55 -11.84
N PRO A 62 -5.00 -1.02 -12.72
CA PRO A 62 -5.77 0.20 -12.44
C PRO A 62 -6.84 -0.01 -11.35
N CYS A 63 -7.13 -1.28 -11.03
CA CYS A 63 -8.03 -1.68 -9.97
C CYS A 63 -7.44 -1.49 -8.56
N SER A 64 -6.18 -1.11 -8.41
CA SER A 64 -5.52 -0.92 -7.10
C SER A 64 -4.76 0.40 -6.99
N ASN A 65 -4.57 1.12 -8.09
CA ASN A 65 -3.81 2.36 -8.15
C ASN A 65 -4.10 3.15 -9.45
N GLY A 66 -3.64 4.40 -9.54
CA GLY A 66 -3.62 5.19 -10.77
C GLY A 66 -2.64 6.36 -10.69
N ILE A 67 -2.62 7.22 -11.71
CA ILE A 67 -1.83 8.47 -11.68
C ILE A 67 -2.33 9.41 -10.57
N GLY A 68 -3.65 9.38 -10.29
CA GLY A 68 -4.29 10.18 -9.24
C GLY A 68 -4.19 9.60 -7.83
N SER A 69 -3.14 8.81 -7.55
CA SER A 69 -2.85 8.20 -6.23
C SER A 69 -1.90 9.04 -5.37
N ASP A 70 -1.74 8.63 -4.11
CA ASP A 70 -0.65 9.03 -3.22
C ASP A 70 0.44 7.95 -3.15
N ALA A 71 1.63 8.30 -2.67
CA ALA A 71 2.75 7.36 -2.56
C ALA A 71 3.61 7.59 -1.30
N PHE A 72 4.29 6.53 -0.88
CA PHE A 72 5.27 6.51 0.20
C PHE A 72 6.45 5.62 -0.18
N ALA A 73 7.65 5.94 0.30
CA ALA A 73 8.84 5.14 0.04
C ALA A 73 9.82 5.14 1.22
N LEU A 74 10.45 4.00 1.47
CA LEU A 74 11.70 3.87 2.21
C LEU A 74 12.80 3.48 1.21
N VAL A 75 13.88 4.26 1.17
CA VAL A 75 14.97 4.11 0.20
C VAL A 75 16.29 3.96 0.94
N TRP A 76 16.95 2.82 0.76
CA TRP A 76 18.33 2.63 1.15
C TRP A 76 19.24 3.04 0.00
N PHE A 77 20.04 4.07 0.22
CA PHE A 77 20.97 4.62 -0.77
C PHE A 77 22.21 5.14 -0.07
N ASP A 78 23.40 4.83 -0.59
CA ASP A 78 24.69 5.27 -0.04
C ASP A 78 24.81 5.05 1.49
N ASN A 79 24.50 3.84 1.93
CA ASN A 79 24.53 3.41 3.34
C ASN A 79 23.64 4.24 4.28
N SER A 80 22.53 4.79 3.79
CA SER A 80 21.59 5.57 4.58
C SER A 80 20.15 5.25 4.18
N LEU A 81 19.25 5.25 5.16
CA LEU A 81 17.82 5.04 4.94
C LEU A 81 17.08 6.39 4.90
N PHE A 82 16.32 6.62 3.83
CA PHE A 82 15.52 7.82 3.63
C PHE A 82 14.03 7.49 3.57
N GLY A 83 13.19 8.27 4.25
CA GLY A 83 11.74 8.21 4.14
C GLY A 83 11.17 9.30 3.24
N LEU A 84 10.16 8.96 2.43
CA LEU A 84 9.41 9.91 1.62
C LEU A 84 7.91 9.74 1.86
N ASN A 85 7.24 10.82 2.28
CA ASN A 85 5.80 10.93 2.38
C ASN A 85 5.27 11.84 1.27
N ALA A 86 4.65 11.24 0.25
CA ALA A 86 3.97 11.96 -0.81
C ALA A 86 2.45 11.77 -0.71
N SER A 87 1.89 11.86 0.50
CA SER A 87 0.45 11.97 0.70
C SER A 87 -0.01 13.42 0.58
N GLY A 88 -1.03 13.67 -0.23
CA GLY A 88 -1.53 15.02 -0.43
C GLY A 88 -2.60 15.44 0.57
N LYS A 89 -2.71 16.75 0.73
CA LYS A 89 -3.62 17.40 1.67
C LYS A 89 -5.04 17.50 1.10
N SER A 90 -6.03 17.60 1.99
CA SER A 90 -7.39 17.99 1.64
C SER A 90 -7.43 19.38 0.99
N PRO A 91 -8.41 19.64 0.10
CA PRO A 91 -8.64 20.98 -0.42
C PRO A 91 -8.77 22.02 0.70
N ARG A 92 -8.23 23.22 0.49
CA ARG A 92 -8.31 24.34 1.43
C ARG A 92 -9.73 24.76 1.80
N LEU A 93 -10.69 24.45 0.92
CA LEU A 93 -12.10 24.78 1.12
C LEU A 93 -12.86 23.71 1.93
N TRP A 94 -12.24 22.58 2.28
CA TRP A 94 -12.89 21.60 3.15
C TRP A 94 -12.98 22.11 4.58
N ASN A 95 -14.17 22.03 5.16
CA ASN A 95 -14.42 22.25 6.58
C ASN A 95 -15.51 21.27 7.05
N SER A 96 -15.77 21.21 8.36
CA SER A 96 -16.76 20.29 8.92
C SER A 96 -18.18 20.51 8.39
N GLU A 97 -18.55 21.74 8.01
CA GLU A 97 -19.88 22.06 7.48
C GLU A 97 -20.12 21.41 6.11
N CYS A 98 -19.08 21.30 5.28
CA CYS A 98 -19.12 20.58 3.99
C CYS A 98 -19.59 19.12 4.16
N PHE A 99 -19.42 18.54 5.35
CA PHE A 99 -19.74 17.16 5.65
C PHE A 99 -20.86 17.00 6.69
N SER A 100 -21.55 18.08 7.07
CA SER A 100 -22.58 18.09 8.12
C SER A 100 -23.74 17.12 7.88
N ASN A 101 -24.07 16.84 6.62
CA ASN A 101 -25.13 15.89 6.23
C ASN A 101 -24.65 14.43 6.15
N HIS A 102 -23.38 14.16 6.43
CA HIS A 102 -22.79 12.84 6.38
C HIS A 102 -22.59 12.26 7.78
N LYS A 103 -22.96 10.98 7.96
CA LYS A 103 -22.64 10.24 9.19
C LYS A 103 -21.17 9.82 9.24
N LEU A 104 -20.57 9.62 8.08
CA LEU A 104 -19.19 9.20 7.87
C LEU A 104 -18.67 9.85 6.60
N MET A 105 -17.35 10.04 6.48
CA MET A 105 -16.75 10.60 5.27
C MET A 105 -17.20 9.86 4.00
N PRO A 106 -17.55 10.57 2.91
CA PRO A 106 -17.82 9.95 1.62
C PRO A 106 -16.62 9.14 1.13
N ASP A 107 -16.88 7.99 0.48
CA ASP A 107 -15.86 7.15 -0.16
C ASP A 107 -15.86 7.26 -1.69
N ARG A 108 -16.71 8.11 -2.27
CA ARG A 108 -16.85 8.29 -3.72
C ARG A 108 -17.09 9.75 -4.08
N GLY A 109 -16.77 10.12 -5.31
CA GLY A 109 -16.91 11.49 -5.81
C GLY A 109 -15.92 12.48 -5.18
N TRP A 110 -16.01 13.74 -5.59
CA TRP A 110 -15.05 14.78 -5.22
C TRP A 110 -14.90 15.07 -3.72
N HIS A 111 -15.92 14.79 -2.92
CA HIS A 111 -15.87 14.93 -1.45
C HIS A 111 -15.07 13.82 -0.75
N SER A 112 -14.40 12.96 -1.52
CA SER A 112 -13.44 11.97 -1.04
C SER A 112 -12.02 12.18 -1.57
N VAL A 113 -11.84 13.13 -2.50
CA VAL A 113 -10.58 13.35 -3.23
C VAL A 113 -9.72 14.38 -2.51
N THR A 114 -8.52 13.98 -2.09
CA THR A 114 -7.42 14.88 -1.67
C THR A 114 -6.47 15.11 -2.85
N VAL A 115 -5.52 16.03 -2.71
CA VAL A 115 -4.48 16.24 -3.74
C VAL A 115 -3.72 14.94 -3.97
N PRO A 116 -3.55 14.43 -5.20
CA PRO A 116 -2.74 13.24 -5.46
C PRO A 116 -1.23 13.51 -5.39
N GLY A 117 -0.48 12.69 -4.67
CA GLY A 117 0.96 12.87 -4.49
C GLY A 117 1.87 11.86 -5.18
N ALA A 118 1.36 10.82 -5.85
CA ALA A 118 2.19 9.80 -6.51
C ALA A 118 3.16 10.41 -7.55
N VAL A 119 2.68 11.34 -8.38
CA VAL A 119 3.54 12.03 -9.37
C VAL A 119 4.68 12.78 -8.68
N SER A 120 4.42 13.46 -7.55
CA SER A 120 5.48 14.14 -6.79
C SER A 120 6.50 13.17 -6.18
N ALA A 121 6.08 11.95 -5.81
CA ALA A 121 7.05 10.94 -5.39
C ALA A 121 7.95 10.51 -6.54
N TRP A 122 7.40 10.32 -7.74
CA TRP A 122 8.18 9.94 -8.90
C TRP A 122 9.22 10.99 -9.25
N THR A 123 8.84 12.27 -9.23
CA THR A 123 9.76 13.38 -9.54
C THR A 123 10.86 13.53 -8.50
N GLU A 124 10.51 13.49 -7.21
CA GLU A 124 11.48 13.70 -6.12
C GLU A 124 12.47 12.54 -6.00
N LEU A 125 12.01 11.29 -6.14
CA LEU A 125 12.88 10.12 -6.13
C LEU A 125 13.83 10.11 -7.34
N SER A 126 13.32 10.41 -8.54
CA SER A 126 14.14 10.47 -9.75
C SER A 126 15.18 11.59 -9.67
N ALA A 127 14.77 12.79 -9.23
CA ALA A 127 15.66 13.93 -9.13
C ALA A 127 16.78 13.72 -8.09
N ARG A 128 16.48 13.05 -6.97
CA ARG A 128 17.44 12.85 -5.89
C ARG A 128 18.36 11.65 -6.12
N PHE A 129 17.84 10.56 -6.66
CA PHE A 129 18.55 9.27 -6.68
C PHE A 129 18.59 8.60 -8.06
N GLY A 130 17.83 9.05 -9.06
CA GLY A 130 17.74 8.37 -10.35
C GLY A 130 19.04 8.46 -11.17
N LYS A 131 19.36 7.39 -11.91
CA LYS A 131 20.44 7.38 -12.91
C LYS A 131 19.91 7.56 -14.34
N LEU A 132 18.68 7.13 -14.62
CA LEU A 132 18.08 7.25 -15.94
C LEU A 132 17.38 8.62 -16.11
N PRO A 133 17.29 9.14 -17.35
CA PRO A 133 16.44 10.29 -17.63
C PRO A 133 14.98 9.98 -17.25
N PHE A 134 14.34 10.86 -16.48
CA PHE A 134 12.98 10.63 -15.95
C PHE A 134 11.98 10.14 -16.98
N ALA A 135 12.00 10.71 -18.20
CA ALA A 135 11.10 10.31 -19.27
C ALA A 135 11.23 8.83 -19.67
N ARG A 136 12.43 8.23 -19.57
CA ARG A 136 12.67 6.83 -19.89
C ARG A 136 11.98 5.87 -18.93
N LEU A 137 11.70 6.30 -17.71
CA LEU A 137 10.98 5.51 -16.71
C LEU A 137 9.50 5.28 -17.11
N PHE A 138 8.98 6.09 -18.05
CA PHE A 138 7.60 5.99 -18.53
C PHE A 138 7.44 5.10 -19.76
N ASP A 139 8.53 4.73 -20.44
CA ASP A 139 8.49 4.02 -21.72
C ASP A 139 7.54 2.81 -21.69
N ALA A 140 7.68 1.94 -20.68
CA ALA A 140 6.86 0.74 -20.57
C ALA A 140 5.38 1.08 -20.30
N ALA A 141 5.11 2.02 -19.38
CA ALA A 141 3.76 2.44 -19.05
C ALA A 141 3.04 3.07 -20.27
N ILE A 142 3.72 3.94 -21.01
CA ILE A 142 3.22 4.55 -22.25
C ILE A 142 2.94 3.47 -23.28
N GLN A 143 3.87 2.53 -23.50
CA GLN A 143 3.68 1.44 -24.45
C GLN A 143 2.49 0.53 -24.09
N TYR A 144 2.31 0.18 -22.82
CA TYR A 144 1.16 -0.62 -22.38
C TYR A 144 -0.16 0.16 -22.46
N ALA A 145 -0.16 1.47 -22.21
CA ALA A 145 -1.34 2.29 -22.37
C ALA A 145 -1.71 2.46 -23.85
N GLU A 146 -0.73 2.72 -24.71
CA GLU A 146 -0.93 2.98 -26.13
C GLU A 146 -1.22 1.72 -26.93
N ASN A 147 -0.47 0.63 -26.74
CA ASN A 147 -0.63 -0.61 -27.52
C ASN A 147 -1.56 -1.63 -26.84
N GLY A 148 -1.85 -1.41 -25.55
CA GLY A 148 -2.68 -2.26 -24.73
C GLY A 148 -1.91 -3.40 -24.04
N PHE A 149 -2.56 -4.01 -23.05
CA PHE A 149 -2.08 -5.20 -22.34
C PHE A 149 -3.22 -6.19 -22.11
N HIS A 150 -2.89 -7.47 -21.96
CA HIS A 150 -3.86 -8.50 -21.60
C HIS A 150 -4.20 -8.44 -20.12
N VAL A 151 -5.48 -8.30 -19.80
CA VAL A 151 -5.97 -8.21 -18.42
C VAL A 151 -5.88 -9.57 -17.73
N GLY A 152 -5.18 -9.63 -16.60
CA GLY A 152 -5.04 -10.84 -15.80
C GLY A 152 -6.33 -11.25 -15.08
N ARG A 153 -6.37 -12.48 -14.58
CA ARG A 153 -7.56 -13.08 -13.95
C ARG A 153 -8.02 -12.33 -12.69
N ARG A 154 -7.10 -12.00 -11.79
CA ARG A 154 -7.42 -11.27 -10.55
C ARG A 154 -7.78 -9.84 -10.89
N THR A 155 -7.04 -9.21 -11.79
CA THR A 155 -7.31 -7.85 -12.26
C THR A 155 -8.73 -7.76 -12.85
N ALA A 156 -9.13 -8.69 -13.73
CA ALA A 156 -10.49 -8.76 -14.29
C ALA A 156 -11.57 -8.95 -13.20
N TYR A 157 -11.31 -9.79 -12.19
CA TYR A 157 -12.22 -9.99 -11.06
C TYR A 157 -12.47 -8.68 -10.28
N HIS A 158 -11.43 -7.95 -9.91
CA HIS A 158 -11.57 -6.66 -9.20
C HIS A 158 -12.19 -5.57 -10.10
N TRP A 159 -11.86 -5.57 -11.40
CA TRP A 159 -12.45 -4.66 -12.37
C TRP A 159 -13.96 -4.87 -12.50
N LYS A 160 -14.42 -6.12 -12.54
CA LYS A 160 -15.85 -6.45 -12.62
C LYS A 160 -16.64 -5.96 -11.41
N ARG A 161 -16.06 -6.05 -10.20
CA ARG A 161 -16.68 -5.49 -8.97
C ARG A 161 -16.83 -3.97 -9.04
N SER A 162 -15.90 -3.30 -9.72
CA SER A 162 -15.89 -1.85 -9.88
C SER A 162 -16.94 -1.34 -10.87
N GLU A 163 -17.35 -2.17 -11.84
CA GLU A 163 -18.47 -1.88 -12.77
C GLU A 163 -19.74 -1.50 -12.01
N THR A 164 -20.17 -2.35 -11.07
CA THR A 164 -21.36 -2.08 -10.23
C THR A 164 -21.13 -0.91 -9.27
N ARG A 165 -19.92 -0.79 -8.71
CA ARG A 165 -19.58 0.27 -7.73
C ARG A 165 -19.68 1.67 -8.35
N PHE A 166 -19.20 1.83 -9.57
CA PHE A 166 -19.05 3.13 -10.23
C PHE A 166 -20.01 3.34 -11.41
N GLN A 167 -21.07 2.52 -11.52
CA GLN A 167 -22.07 2.64 -12.60
C GLN A 167 -22.72 4.03 -12.76
N LYS A 168 -22.68 4.89 -11.73
CA LYS A 168 -23.23 6.26 -11.77
C LYS A 168 -22.23 7.33 -12.24
N PHE A 169 -20.96 6.99 -12.39
CA PHE A 169 -19.90 7.91 -12.79
C PHE A 169 -19.66 7.78 -14.29
N SER A 170 -20.14 8.75 -15.08
CA SER A 170 -20.00 8.72 -16.55
C SER A 170 -18.54 8.66 -17.00
N SER A 171 -17.67 9.47 -16.38
CA SER A 171 -16.24 9.50 -16.69
C SER A 171 -15.56 8.15 -16.45
N PHE A 172 -15.91 7.47 -15.35
CA PHE A 172 -15.45 6.10 -15.10
C PHE A 172 -15.89 5.12 -16.18
N ARG A 173 -17.20 5.12 -16.52
CA ARG A 173 -17.74 4.20 -17.53
C ARG A 173 -17.10 4.43 -18.90
N ASN A 174 -16.93 5.68 -19.30
CA ASN A 174 -16.38 6.04 -20.60
C ASN A 174 -14.93 5.56 -20.75
N HIS A 175 -14.14 5.61 -19.68
CA HIS A 175 -12.72 5.26 -19.73
C HIS A 175 -12.45 3.78 -19.43
N PHE A 176 -12.97 3.27 -18.30
CA PHE A 176 -12.64 1.92 -17.80
C PHE A 176 -13.64 0.85 -18.22
N LEU A 177 -14.74 1.20 -18.91
CA LEU A 177 -15.69 0.25 -19.50
C LEU A 177 -15.82 0.51 -21.02
N PRO A 178 -14.75 0.37 -21.81
CA PRO A 178 -14.72 0.75 -23.23
C PRO A 178 -15.75 0.01 -24.11
N ARG A 179 -16.28 -1.13 -23.62
CA ARG A 179 -17.34 -1.92 -24.27
C ARG A 179 -18.64 -1.94 -23.46
N GLY A 180 -18.84 -0.94 -22.59
CA GLY A 180 -19.96 -0.87 -21.65
C GLY A 180 -19.89 -1.87 -20.48
N ARG A 181 -18.80 -2.64 -20.37
CA ARG A 181 -18.52 -3.60 -19.30
C ARG A 181 -17.04 -3.61 -18.94
N ALA A 182 -16.71 -4.18 -17.77
CA ALA A 182 -15.32 -4.43 -17.39
C ALA A 182 -14.64 -5.40 -18.39
N PRO A 183 -13.35 -5.23 -18.71
CA PRO A 183 -12.57 -6.20 -19.48
C PRO A 183 -12.56 -7.58 -18.82
N ALA A 184 -12.65 -8.64 -19.61
CA ALA A 184 -12.56 -10.01 -19.13
C ALA A 184 -11.10 -10.50 -19.07
N THR A 185 -10.85 -11.61 -18.35
CA THR A 185 -9.54 -12.28 -18.33
C THR A 185 -9.05 -12.55 -19.75
N GLY A 186 -7.80 -12.16 -20.05
CA GLY A 186 -7.16 -12.31 -21.35
C GLY A 186 -7.62 -11.29 -22.42
N GLU A 187 -8.60 -10.44 -22.14
CA GLU A 187 -8.98 -9.34 -23.03
C GLU A 187 -7.91 -8.23 -23.01
N VAL A 188 -7.71 -7.55 -24.14
CA VAL A 188 -6.80 -6.41 -24.21
C VAL A 188 -7.52 -5.15 -23.73
N PHE A 189 -6.94 -4.45 -22.76
CA PHE A 189 -7.31 -3.08 -22.41
C PHE A 189 -6.25 -2.12 -22.96
N GLN A 190 -6.71 -1.00 -23.52
CA GLN A 190 -5.88 0.01 -24.17
C GLN A 190 -6.49 1.40 -23.89
N SER A 191 -5.64 2.40 -23.68
CA SER A 191 -6.05 3.76 -23.39
C SER A 191 -5.05 4.79 -23.94
N GLY A 192 -5.34 5.31 -25.13
CA GLY A 192 -4.53 6.38 -25.73
C GLY A 192 -4.63 7.71 -24.97
N GLU A 193 -5.70 7.93 -24.20
CA GLU A 193 -5.81 9.07 -23.27
C GLU A 193 -4.77 8.97 -22.15
N LEU A 194 -4.64 7.78 -21.56
CA LEU A 194 -3.69 7.53 -20.48
C LEU A 194 -2.24 7.63 -20.99
N ALA A 195 -1.97 7.14 -22.20
CA ALA A 195 -0.65 7.28 -22.85
C ALA A 195 -0.22 8.76 -22.98
N ARG A 196 -1.10 9.62 -23.52
CA ARG A 196 -0.83 11.06 -23.63
C ARG A 196 -0.62 11.74 -22.29
N THR A 197 -1.39 11.35 -21.27
CA THR A 197 -1.19 11.86 -19.90
C THR A 197 0.19 11.49 -19.37
N LEU A 198 0.61 10.23 -19.55
CA LEU A 198 1.93 9.76 -19.12
C LEU A 198 3.06 10.48 -19.87
N GLU A 199 2.92 10.72 -21.18
CA GLU A 199 3.85 11.53 -21.97
C GLU A 199 3.94 12.98 -21.47
N GLU A 200 2.80 13.59 -21.11
CA GLU A 200 2.75 14.95 -20.58
C GLU A 200 3.41 15.02 -19.19
N VAL A 201 3.15 14.05 -18.31
CA VAL A 201 3.84 13.95 -17.01
C VAL A 201 5.34 13.75 -17.21
N ALA A 202 5.77 12.86 -18.11
CA ALA A 202 7.17 12.59 -18.40
C ALA A 202 7.91 13.82 -18.94
N SER A 203 7.34 14.46 -19.97
CA SER A 203 7.95 15.61 -20.66
C SER A 203 7.99 16.89 -19.84
N THR A 204 7.05 17.05 -18.90
CA THR A 204 7.03 18.20 -17.97
C THR A 204 7.67 17.91 -16.63
N HIS A 205 8.25 16.72 -16.45
CA HIS A 205 8.81 16.27 -15.17
C HIS A 205 7.79 16.45 -14.01
N GLY A 206 6.55 16.05 -14.25
CA GLY A 206 5.42 16.16 -13.32
C GLY A 206 4.79 17.54 -13.18
N GLU A 207 5.39 18.61 -13.72
CA GLU A 207 4.91 19.99 -13.50
C GLU A 207 3.50 20.20 -14.05
N SER A 208 3.12 19.55 -15.15
CA SER A 208 1.76 19.71 -15.69
C SER A 208 0.67 19.25 -14.73
N PHE A 209 0.95 18.21 -13.96
CA PHE A 209 0.02 17.61 -13.00
C PHE A 209 -0.34 18.57 -11.86
N TYR A 210 0.62 19.39 -11.42
CA TYR A 210 0.45 20.26 -10.26
C TYR A 210 0.22 21.74 -10.63
N ARG A 211 0.81 22.23 -11.72
CA ARG A 211 0.81 23.67 -12.10
C ARG A 211 0.59 23.94 -13.59
N GLY A 212 0.37 22.92 -14.40
CA GLY A 212 0.17 23.08 -15.85
C GLY A 212 -1.23 22.71 -16.33
N ASN A 213 -1.28 22.00 -17.45
CA ASN A 213 -2.52 21.72 -18.17
C ASN A 213 -3.36 20.64 -17.48
N LEU A 214 -2.75 19.53 -17.03
CA LEU A 214 -3.46 18.49 -16.28
C LEU A 214 -4.09 19.06 -14.99
N ALA A 215 -3.37 19.93 -14.27
CA ALA A 215 -3.91 20.63 -13.09
C ALA A 215 -5.18 21.44 -13.40
N LYS A 216 -5.21 22.13 -14.55
CA LYS A 216 -6.37 22.90 -15.01
C LYS A 216 -7.54 21.99 -15.34
N LEU A 217 -7.31 20.85 -15.98
CA LEU A 217 -8.35 19.87 -16.29
C LEU A 217 -8.96 19.27 -15.01
N ILE A 218 -8.12 18.87 -14.05
CA ILE A 218 -8.56 18.36 -12.74
C ILE A 218 -9.49 19.36 -12.06
N VAL A 219 -9.05 20.62 -11.94
CA VAL A 219 -9.81 21.67 -11.24
C VAL A 219 -11.06 22.09 -12.00
N ALA A 220 -11.02 22.11 -13.35
CA ALA A 220 -12.19 22.42 -14.16
C ALA A 220 -13.30 21.39 -13.91
N GLN A 221 -12.98 20.09 -13.95
CA GLN A 221 -13.95 19.04 -13.67
C GLN A 221 -14.40 19.05 -12.21
N ALA A 222 -13.50 19.29 -11.26
CA ALA A 222 -13.86 19.48 -9.85
C ALA A 222 -14.93 20.57 -9.71
N LYS A 223 -14.71 21.76 -10.30
CA LYS A 223 -15.70 22.85 -10.23
C LYS A 223 -17.04 22.47 -10.86
N ASN A 224 -17.03 21.81 -12.01
CA ASN A 224 -18.25 21.43 -12.73
C ASN A 224 -19.07 20.38 -11.97
N GLU A 225 -18.42 19.48 -11.24
CA GLU A 225 -19.07 18.39 -10.49
C GLU A 225 -19.27 18.71 -8.99
N GLY A 226 -19.10 19.97 -8.58
CA GLY A 226 -19.32 20.42 -7.20
C GLY A 226 -18.18 20.06 -6.23
N GLY A 227 -17.02 19.66 -6.74
CA GLY A 227 -15.78 19.50 -6.00
C GLY A 227 -15.12 20.81 -5.57
N LEU A 228 -14.37 20.71 -4.48
CA LEU A 228 -13.78 21.87 -3.79
C LEU A 228 -12.28 22.07 -4.04
N MET A 229 -11.65 21.18 -4.81
CA MET A 229 -10.25 21.30 -5.20
C MET A 229 -10.02 22.51 -6.12
N ARG A 230 -8.94 23.25 -5.89
CA ARG A 230 -8.51 24.42 -6.66
C ARG A 230 -7.05 24.30 -7.11
N LEU A 231 -6.64 25.17 -8.03
CA LEU A 231 -5.27 25.15 -8.56
C LEU A 231 -4.25 25.41 -7.46
N GLU A 232 -4.60 26.22 -6.48
CA GLU A 232 -3.75 26.53 -5.33
C GLU A 232 -3.50 25.30 -4.46
N ASP A 233 -4.46 24.37 -4.37
CA ASP A 233 -4.28 23.10 -3.63
C ASP A 233 -3.24 22.22 -4.32
N LEU A 234 -3.35 22.05 -5.64
CA LEU A 234 -2.39 21.28 -6.45
C LEU A 234 -1.01 21.93 -6.47
N ALA A 235 -0.94 23.25 -6.68
CA ALA A 235 0.31 23.99 -6.79
C ALA A 235 1.10 24.05 -5.47
N ALA A 236 0.41 24.02 -4.33
CA ALA A 236 1.01 24.00 -3.00
C ALA A 236 1.55 22.62 -2.58
N HIS A 237 1.14 21.53 -3.24
CA HIS A 237 1.58 20.18 -2.91
C HIS A 237 3.08 20.00 -3.09
N ARG A 238 3.70 19.29 -2.14
CA ARG A 238 5.09 18.82 -2.16
C ARG A 238 5.14 17.45 -1.49
N ALA A 239 6.00 16.55 -1.98
CA ALA A 239 6.37 15.39 -1.19
C ALA A 239 7.33 15.85 -0.06
N GLU A 240 7.27 15.17 1.07
CA GLU A 240 8.04 15.50 2.25
C GLU A 240 9.03 14.37 2.56
N TRP A 241 10.32 14.71 2.56
CA TRP A 241 11.35 13.83 3.09
C TRP A 241 11.25 13.79 4.62
N CYS A 242 11.33 12.60 5.19
CA CYS A 242 11.19 12.38 6.62
C CYS A 242 12.20 11.33 7.11
N ASP A 243 12.53 11.44 8.39
CA ASP A 243 13.30 10.42 9.09
C ASP A 243 12.35 9.25 9.44
N PRO A 244 12.68 8.00 9.08
CA PRO A 244 11.86 6.85 9.44
C PRO A 244 11.79 6.63 10.95
N LEU A 245 10.62 6.21 11.45
CA LEU A 245 10.52 5.71 12.82
C LEU A 245 11.21 4.35 12.90
N THR A 246 11.95 4.14 13.98
CA THR A 246 12.76 2.94 14.17
C THR A 246 12.41 2.26 15.49
N LEU A 247 12.30 0.93 15.46
CA LEU A 247 12.18 0.08 16.64
C LEU A 247 13.18 -1.07 16.55
N SER A 248 13.96 -1.25 17.61
CA SER A 248 14.76 -2.46 17.80
C SER A 248 13.86 -3.64 18.18
N TYR A 249 13.95 -4.72 17.40
CA TYR A 249 13.21 -5.97 17.56
C TYR A 249 14.18 -7.15 17.48
N GLY A 250 14.41 -7.83 18.61
CA GLY A 250 15.46 -8.85 18.67
C GLY A 250 16.84 -8.28 18.33
N SER A 251 17.43 -8.76 17.23
CA SER A 251 18.73 -8.28 16.73
C SER A 251 18.63 -7.26 15.61
N VAL A 252 17.43 -6.92 15.13
CA VAL A 252 17.24 -6.07 13.96
C VAL A 252 16.52 -4.77 14.32
N ASP A 253 16.64 -3.77 13.46
CA ASP A 253 15.88 -2.53 13.54
C ASP A 253 14.83 -2.48 12.43
N VAL A 254 13.57 -2.31 12.82
CA VAL A 254 12.43 -2.23 11.90
C VAL A 254 12.04 -0.77 11.71
N HIS A 255 11.90 -0.37 10.45
CA HIS A 255 11.67 1.00 10.04
C HIS A 255 10.34 1.15 9.30
N GLU A 256 9.63 2.22 9.65
CA GLU A 256 8.35 2.60 9.06
C GLU A 256 8.30 4.12 8.84
N ILE A 257 7.48 4.58 7.90
CA ILE A 257 7.24 6.02 7.75
C ILE A 257 6.44 6.55 8.96
N PRO A 258 6.78 7.73 9.51
CA PRO A 258 5.97 8.37 10.55
C PRO A 258 4.52 8.63 10.12
N PRO A 259 3.63 8.99 11.07
CA PRO A 259 2.29 9.49 10.75
C PRO A 259 2.33 10.58 9.65
N ASN A 260 1.33 10.70 8.79
CA ASN A 260 -0.05 10.21 8.83
C ASN A 260 -0.27 8.75 8.40
N GLY A 261 0.79 7.98 8.10
CA GLY A 261 0.71 6.54 7.85
C GLY A 261 0.38 5.72 9.10
N GLN A 262 0.12 4.43 8.90
CA GLN A 262 -0.17 3.48 9.98
C GLN A 262 0.99 2.56 10.36
N GLY A 263 2.20 2.83 9.86
CA GLY A 263 3.37 1.95 10.04
C GLY A 263 3.77 1.84 11.50
N LEU A 264 3.59 2.92 12.27
CA LEU A 264 3.75 2.94 13.72
C LEU A 264 2.91 1.88 14.44
N ALA A 265 1.77 1.43 13.90
CA ALA A 265 1.00 0.34 14.50
C ALA A 265 1.77 -1.01 14.42
N ALA A 266 2.49 -1.26 13.32
CA ALA A 266 3.34 -2.44 13.20
C ALA A 266 4.50 -2.39 14.22
N LEU A 267 5.14 -1.22 14.37
CA LEU A 267 6.19 -1.02 15.37
C LEU A 267 5.65 -1.24 16.80
N ILE A 268 4.53 -0.62 17.17
CA ILE A 268 3.94 -0.83 18.50
C ILE A 268 3.72 -2.33 18.75
N ALA A 269 3.08 -3.04 17.83
CA ALA A 269 2.81 -4.47 17.99
C ALA A 269 4.10 -5.30 18.13
N LEU A 270 5.12 -5.07 17.30
CA LEU A 270 6.42 -5.73 17.40
C LEU A 270 7.12 -5.45 18.74
N GLY A 271 7.05 -4.20 19.24
CA GLY A 271 7.66 -3.81 20.50
C GLY A 271 7.02 -4.47 21.73
N LEU A 272 5.72 -4.76 21.66
CA LEU A 272 5.00 -5.58 22.64
C LEU A 272 5.42 -7.06 22.53
N LEU A 273 5.48 -7.60 21.31
CA LEU A 273 5.81 -9.00 21.06
C LEU A 273 7.21 -9.40 21.51
N ASP A 274 8.19 -8.52 21.31
CA ASP A 274 9.57 -8.71 21.79
C ASP A 274 9.60 -8.87 23.32
N ARG A 275 8.78 -8.09 24.05
CA ARG A 275 8.65 -8.16 25.52
C ARG A 275 7.88 -9.38 26.00
N LEU A 276 6.95 -9.87 25.19
CA LEU A 276 6.14 -11.05 25.48
C LEU A 276 6.86 -12.36 25.13
N GLY A 277 8.05 -12.31 24.54
CA GLY A 277 8.82 -13.50 24.18
C GLY A 277 8.18 -14.31 23.05
N VAL A 278 7.55 -13.65 22.06
CA VAL A 278 6.80 -14.36 21.00
C VAL A 278 7.65 -15.41 20.26
N ARG A 279 8.97 -15.18 20.14
CA ARG A 279 9.93 -16.04 19.44
C ARG A 279 10.04 -17.45 20.02
N ASP A 280 9.64 -17.65 21.26
CA ASP A 280 9.71 -18.96 21.93
C ASP A 280 8.57 -19.91 21.50
N PHE A 281 7.63 -19.43 20.68
CA PHE A 281 6.45 -20.18 20.26
C PHE A 281 6.45 -20.47 18.75
N GLU A 282 6.04 -21.67 18.38
CA GLU A 282 5.98 -22.09 16.97
C GLU A 282 5.02 -21.24 16.14
N PRO A 283 5.39 -20.86 14.89
CA PRO A 283 4.51 -20.13 13.98
C PRO A 283 3.17 -20.82 13.77
N GLY A 284 2.08 -20.08 13.89
CA GLY A 284 0.72 -20.60 13.73
C GLY A 284 0.20 -21.44 14.91
N SER A 285 0.97 -21.60 15.99
CA SER A 285 0.46 -22.12 17.26
C SER A 285 -0.55 -21.15 17.90
N THR A 286 -1.40 -21.67 18.79
CA THR A 286 -2.39 -20.88 19.52
C THR A 286 -1.75 -19.72 20.29
N VAL A 287 -0.67 -19.97 21.03
CA VAL A 287 -0.03 -18.95 21.86
C VAL A 287 0.63 -17.88 20.99
N TRP A 288 1.37 -18.29 19.95
CA TRP A 288 1.98 -17.36 19.00
C TRP A 288 0.94 -16.44 18.36
N THR A 289 -0.16 -17.02 17.86
CA THR A 289 -1.24 -16.27 17.21
C THR A 289 -1.96 -15.37 18.20
N HIS A 290 -2.25 -15.85 19.42
CA HIS A 290 -2.92 -15.07 20.46
C HIS A 290 -2.12 -13.82 20.83
N LEU A 291 -0.81 -13.94 21.11
CA LEU A 291 0.04 -12.81 21.49
C LEU A 291 0.11 -11.76 20.37
N GLN A 292 0.24 -12.19 19.11
CA GLN A 292 0.23 -11.29 17.96
C GLN A 292 -1.09 -10.54 17.81
N VAL A 293 -2.22 -11.25 17.91
CA VAL A 293 -3.55 -10.64 17.79
C VAL A 293 -3.80 -9.64 18.92
N GLU A 294 -3.48 -9.98 20.17
CA GLU A 294 -3.68 -9.06 21.30
C GLU A 294 -2.78 -7.82 21.20
N SER A 295 -1.51 -8.00 20.83
CA SER A 295 -0.59 -6.89 20.59
C SER A 295 -1.08 -5.98 19.46
N MET A 296 -1.65 -6.58 18.40
CA MET A 296 -2.22 -5.85 17.28
C MET A 296 -3.49 -5.07 17.67
N LYS A 297 -4.34 -5.62 18.53
CA LYS A 297 -5.51 -4.90 19.06
C LYS A 297 -5.10 -3.63 19.81
N VAL A 298 -4.03 -3.69 20.61
CA VAL A 298 -3.45 -2.51 21.28
C VAL A 298 -2.95 -1.49 20.26
N ALA A 299 -2.23 -1.94 19.24
CA ALA A 299 -1.70 -1.06 18.19
C ALA A 299 -2.80 -0.38 17.35
N ILE A 300 -3.84 -1.12 16.95
CA ILE A 300 -5.02 -0.59 16.24
C ILE A 300 -5.72 0.49 17.08
N ARG A 301 -5.81 0.26 18.40
CA ARG A 301 -6.41 1.25 19.30
C ARG A 301 -5.59 2.53 19.35
N ALA A 302 -4.27 2.43 19.49
CA ALA A 302 -3.37 3.59 19.47
C ALA A 302 -3.46 4.34 18.13
N ALA A 303 -3.52 3.61 17.01
CA ALA A 303 -3.67 4.20 15.69
C ALA A 303 -4.97 5.02 15.57
N PHE A 304 -6.08 4.47 16.04
CA PHE A 304 -7.36 5.19 16.05
C PHE A 304 -7.33 6.43 16.93
N GLU A 305 -6.76 6.35 18.12
CA GLU A 305 -6.79 7.46 19.09
C GLU A 305 -5.83 8.60 18.73
N HIS A 306 -4.70 8.29 18.08
CA HIS A 306 -3.59 9.23 17.97
C HIS A 306 -3.15 9.55 16.54
N PHE A 307 -3.28 8.64 15.57
CA PHE A 307 -2.63 8.84 14.27
C PHE A 307 -3.44 9.81 13.40
N ALA A 308 -2.77 10.85 12.90
CA ALA A 308 -3.33 11.88 12.05
C ALA A 308 -2.21 12.57 11.25
N ASP A 309 -2.54 13.67 10.57
CA ASP A 309 -1.54 14.66 10.15
C ASP A 309 -0.64 15.02 11.36
N PRO A 310 0.69 14.94 11.26
CA PRO A 310 1.61 15.29 12.34
C PRO A 310 1.32 16.66 12.96
N ASN A 311 0.90 17.64 12.16
CA ASN A 311 0.59 18.99 12.66
C ASN A 311 -0.71 19.06 13.50
N ALA A 312 -1.48 17.97 13.55
CA ALA A 312 -2.73 17.87 14.29
C ALA A 312 -2.70 16.76 15.35
N MET A 313 -1.61 16.00 15.46
CA MET A 313 -1.44 15.01 16.52
C MET A 313 -1.26 15.71 17.87
N HIS A 314 -1.69 15.04 18.94
CA HIS A 314 -1.58 15.57 20.32
C HIS A 314 -0.42 14.97 21.11
N ILE A 315 0.28 13.98 20.54
CA ILE A 315 1.43 13.31 21.12
C ILE A 315 2.47 13.11 20.02
N GLU A 316 3.74 13.05 20.42
CA GLU A 316 4.81 12.66 19.51
C GLU A 316 4.75 11.14 19.26
N PRO A 317 4.98 10.67 18.01
CA PRO A 317 5.00 9.25 17.67
C PRO A 317 5.89 8.40 18.57
N GLU A 318 7.06 8.92 18.95
CA GLU A 318 8.09 8.24 19.74
C GLU A 318 7.60 7.91 21.16
N CYS A 319 6.66 8.68 21.71
CA CYS A 319 6.08 8.40 23.03
C CYS A 319 5.35 7.05 23.07
N LEU A 320 4.83 6.57 21.93
CA LEU A 320 4.17 5.26 21.81
C LEU A 320 5.17 4.11 21.70
N LEU A 321 6.43 4.39 21.35
CA LEU A 321 7.52 3.42 21.27
C LEU A 321 8.45 3.46 22.49
N ASP A 322 8.21 4.38 23.43
CA ASP A 322 8.98 4.46 24.67
C ASP A 322 9.01 3.10 25.40
N PRO A 323 10.18 2.62 25.86
CA PRO A 323 10.30 1.32 26.51
C PRO A 323 9.36 1.13 27.71
N SER A 324 9.09 2.18 28.48
CA SER A 324 8.18 2.12 29.63
C SER A 324 6.72 2.05 29.20
N THR A 325 6.36 2.75 28.13
CA THR A 325 5.02 2.68 27.51
C THR A 325 4.75 1.29 26.96
N LEU A 326 5.67 0.74 26.17
CA LEU A 326 5.56 -0.62 25.64
C LEU A 326 5.49 -1.67 26.75
N LYS A 327 6.30 -1.52 27.81
CA LYS A 327 6.23 -2.43 28.96
C LYS A 327 4.85 -2.41 29.62
N ARG A 328 4.30 -1.23 29.94
CA ARG A 328 2.97 -1.12 30.57
C ARG A 328 1.88 -1.73 29.70
N ALA A 329 1.95 -1.51 28.38
CA ALA A 329 1.02 -2.11 27.43
C ALA A 329 1.17 -3.64 27.36
N ALA A 330 2.39 -4.17 27.33
CA ALA A 330 2.64 -5.62 27.33
C ALA A 330 2.15 -6.28 28.62
N ASP A 331 2.40 -5.67 29.79
CA ASP A 331 1.91 -6.14 31.09
C ASP A 331 0.36 -6.18 31.17
N SER A 332 -0.34 -5.45 30.28
CA SER A 332 -1.82 -5.43 30.23
C SER A 332 -2.43 -6.56 29.40
N ILE A 333 -1.63 -7.25 28.57
CA ILE A 333 -2.09 -8.36 27.76
C ILE A 333 -2.31 -9.58 28.67
N SER A 334 -3.57 -9.98 28.78
CA SER A 334 -3.99 -11.09 29.64
C SER A 334 -3.90 -12.43 28.90
N ARG A 335 -4.13 -13.54 29.61
CA ARG A 335 -4.26 -14.86 28.97
C ARG A 335 -5.47 -14.99 28.05
N GLY A 336 -6.52 -14.20 28.28
CA GLY A 336 -7.73 -14.18 27.46
C GLY A 336 -7.76 -13.00 26.49
N SER A 337 -8.54 -13.11 25.43
CA SER A 337 -8.78 -12.05 24.45
C SER A 337 -9.45 -10.84 25.10
N ALA A 338 -8.87 -9.66 24.89
CA ALA A 338 -9.47 -8.40 25.31
C ALA A 338 -10.78 -8.12 24.57
N ILE A 339 -11.76 -7.60 25.31
CA ILE A 339 -13.02 -7.09 24.76
C ILE A 339 -12.89 -5.57 24.65
N LEU A 340 -12.76 -5.08 23.42
CA LEU A 340 -12.55 -3.66 23.12
C LEU A 340 -13.71 -3.09 22.30
N PRO A 341 -14.12 -1.83 22.53
CA PRO A 341 -15.09 -1.17 21.67
C PRO A 341 -14.48 -0.93 20.27
N PRO A 342 -15.17 -1.29 19.17
CA PRO A 342 -14.68 -1.11 17.82
C PRO A 342 -14.26 0.35 17.54
N PRO A 343 -13.06 0.60 16.96
CA PRO A 343 -12.70 1.92 16.47
C PRO A 343 -13.55 2.30 15.25
N ASP A 344 -13.79 3.60 15.06
CA ASP A 344 -14.40 4.14 13.84
C ASP A 344 -13.33 4.32 12.74
N LEU A 345 -12.71 3.21 12.35
CA LEU A 345 -11.72 3.15 11.26
C LEU A 345 -12.37 2.58 10.01
N ARG A 346 -12.39 3.35 8.93
CA ARG A 346 -12.84 2.85 7.63
C ARG A 346 -11.81 1.93 7.00
N VAL A 347 -12.30 0.84 6.40
CA VAL A 347 -11.47 -0.15 5.71
C VAL A 347 -11.32 0.22 4.25
N GLY A 348 -10.08 0.41 3.80
CA GLY A 348 -9.74 0.36 2.38
C GLY A 348 -9.48 -1.07 1.97
N ALA A 349 -9.89 -1.44 0.77
CA ALA A 349 -9.46 -2.67 0.12
C ALA A 349 -8.69 -2.25 -1.14
N ASP A 350 -7.57 -2.93 -1.39
CA ASP A 350 -6.75 -2.82 -2.60
C ASP A 350 -5.70 -1.68 -2.61
N THR A 351 -4.46 -2.02 -2.94
CA THR A 351 -3.25 -1.18 -2.94
C THR A 351 -2.19 -1.91 -3.76
N VAL A 352 -1.25 -1.20 -4.40
CA VAL A 352 -0.04 -1.81 -4.99
C VAL A 352 1.19 -1.52 -4.13
N TYR A 353 2.02 -2.52 -3.92
CA TYR A 353 3.33 -2.46 -3.26
C TYR A 353 4.38 -3.05 -4.19
N LEU A 354 5.60 -2.53 -4.11
CA LEU A 354 6.75 -3.07 -4.81
C LEU A 354 8.03 -2.84 -4.02
N CYS A 355 9.00 -3.72 -4.24
CA CYS A 355 10.36 -3.51 -3.79
C CYS A 355 11.38 -3.85 -4.88
N THR A 356 12.54 -3.24 -4.76
CA THR A 356 13.67 -3.43 -5.68
C THR A 356 14.99 -3.46 -4.92
N GLY A 357 15.96 -4.21 -5.44
CA GLY A 357 17.36 -4.21 -5.00
C GLY A 357 18.28 -4.27 -6.22
N ASP A 358 19.42 -3.59 -6.18
CA ASP A 358 20.40 -3.55 -7.27
C ASP A 358 21.80 -3.99 -6.85
N SER A 359 22.66 -4.27 -7.83
CA SER A 359 24.02 -4.75 -7.57
C SER A 359 24.94 -3.72 -6.89
N ASP A 360 24.53 -2.46 -6.78
CA ASP A 360 25.26 -1.41 -6.06
C ASP A 360 24.88 -1.38 -4.57
N GLY A 361 23.94 -2.23 -4.13
CA GLY A 361 23.49 -2.32 -2.75
C GLY A 361 22.32 -1.39 -2.42
N ASN A 362 21.73 -0.70 -3.40
CA ASN A 362 20.56 0.15 -3.16
C ASN A 362 19.30 -0.71 -3.06
N MET A 363 18.37 -0.29 -2.21
CA MET A 363 17.08 -0.96 -2.08
C MET A 363 15.95 0.05 -1.93
N VAL A 364 14.77 -0.32 -2.41
CA VAL A 364 13.57 0.50 -2.28
C VAL A 364 12.41 -0.36 -1.81
N SER A 365 11.72 0.13 -0.79
CA SER A 365 10.38 -0.31 -0.38
C SER A 365 9.41 0.80 -0.75
N TYR A 366 8.54 0.56 -1.74
CA TYR A 366 7.68 1.59 -2.33
C TYR A 366 6.22 1.15 -2.39
N ILE A 367 5.32 2.08 -2.10
CA ILE A 367 3.89 1.80 -2.10
C ILE A 367 3.09 2.99 -2.64
N GLN A 368 2.05 2.73 -3.44
CA GLN A 368 1.13 3.75 -3.94
C GLN A 368 -0.30 3.21 -4.07
N SER A 369 -1.31 4.08 -3.91
CA SER A 369 -2.70 3.63 -3.92
C SER A 369 -3.72 4.73 -4.14
N ASN A 370 -4.84 4.36 -4.78
CA ASN A 370 -6.07 5.14 -4.84
C ASN A 370 -6.99 4.98 -3.61
N TYR A 371 -6.52 4.29 -2.56
CA TYR A 371 -7.20 3.85 -1.34
C TYR A 371 -8.21 2.71 -1.51
N MET A 372 -9.31 2.89 -2.23
CA MET A 372 -10.32 1.84 -2.43
C MET A 372 -10.47 1.49 -3.91
N GLY A 373 -9.71 0.50 -4.37
CA GLY A 373 -9.72 0.07 -5.76
C GLY A 373 -9.37 1.20 -6.75
N PHE A 374 -10.30 1.54 -7.66
CA PHE A 374 -10.18 2.71 -8.55
C PHE A 374 -10.33 4.07 -7.84
N GLY A 375 -10.51 4.08 -6.52
CA GLY A 375 -10.62 5.30 -5.72
C GLY A 375 -12.03 5.87 -5.69
N SER A 376 -12.14 7.15 -6.05
CA SER A 376 -13.40 7.91 -5.90
C SER A 376 -14.44 7.59 -6.97
N GLY A 377 -14.05 6.92 -8.05
CA GLY A 377 -14.86 6.79 -9.27
C GLY A 377 -14.81 8.03 -10.17
N VAL A 378 -14.14 9.10 -9.76
CA VAL A 378 -13.87 10.26 -10.62
C VAL A 378 -12.70 9.92 -11.52
N VAL A 379 -12.91 10.05 -12.83
CA VAL A 379 -11.86 9.99 -13.85
C VAL A 379 -11.83 11.33 -14.56
N ILE A 380 -10.65 11.92 -14.71
CA ILE A 380 -10.52 13.21 -15.39
C ILE A 380 -10.72 13.01 -16.89
N GLU A 381 -11.75 13.65 -17.45
CA GLU A 381 -12.19 13.43 -18.83
C GLU A 381 -11.04 13.68 -19.82
N GLY A 382 -10.85 12.76 -20.77
CA GLY A 382 -9.81 12.86 -21.80
C GLY A 382 -8.40 12.49 -21.35
N THR A 383 -8.18 12.12 -20.08
CA THR A 383 -6.83 11.89 -19.52
C THR A 383 -6.61 10.49 -18.95
N GLY A 384 -7.66 9.79 -18.52
CA GLY A 384 -7.53 8.52 -17.80
C GLY A 384 -7.04 8.62 -16.36
N ILE A 385 -6.89 9.83 -15.80
CA ILE A 385 -6.49 10.01 -14.40
C ILE A 385 -7.65 9.61 -13.48
N ALA A 386 -7.58 8.42 -12.89
CA ALA A 386 -8.47 7.99 -11.81
C ALA A 386 -8.05 8.64 -10.48
N MET A 387 -8.95 9.42 -9.87
CA MET A 387 -8.68 10.16 -8.64
C MET A 387 -8.93 9.29 -7.41
N GLN A 388 -7.95 9.24 -6.50
CA GLN A 388 -8.07 8.53 -5.23
C GLN A 388 -9.25 9.02 -4.36
N ASN A 389 -9.70 8.17 -3.43
CA ASN A 389 -10.68 8.55 -2.40
C ASN A 389 -10.08 8.65 -0.99
N ARG A 390 -8.81 9.05 -0.87
CA ARG A 390 -8.06 9.05 0.39
C ARG A 390 -8.65 9.95 1.48
N GLY A 391 -9.44 10.96 1.13
CA GLY A 391 -10.18 11.78 2.08
C GLY A 391 -11.16 10.99 2.95
N ALA A 392 -11.56 9.78 2.52
CA ALA A 392 -12.33 8.85 3.34
C ALA A 392 -11.58 8.35 4.59
N GLY A 393 -10.27 8.61 4.68
CA GLY A 393 -9.45 8.37 5.87
C GLY A 393 -9.68 9.36 7.02
N PHE A 394 -10.34 10.51 6.80
CA PHE A 394 -10.72 11.41 7.89
C PHE A 394 -11.89 10.86 8.73
N THR A 395 -12.04 11.37 9.96
CA THR A 395 -13.26 11.23 10.75
C THR A 395 -14.08 12.52 10.80
N LEU A 396 -15.39 12.38 11.03
CA LEU A 396 -16.30 13.50 11.32
C LEU A 396 -16.46 13.75 12.82
N LYS A 397 -15.79 12.98 13.68
CA LYS A 397 -15.82 13.16 15.13
C LYS A 397 -15.16 14.48 15.51
N ALA A 398 -15.94 15.39 16.09
CA ALA A 398 -15.47 16.68 16.57
C ALA A 398 -14.36 16.52 17.63
N GLY A 399 -13.28 17.30 17.50
CA GLY A 399 -12.14 17.28 18.42
C GLY A 399 -11.18 16.10 18.23
N HIS A 400 -11.43 15.21 17.28
CA HIS A 400 -10.50 14.12 16.98
C HIS A 400 -9.26 14.65 16.24
N PRO A 401 -8.03 14.16 16.53
CA PRO A 401 -6.82 14.63 15.83
C PRO A 401 -6.90 14.39 14.32
N ASN A 402 -7.60 13.33 13.88
CA ASN A 402 -7.89 13.03 12.47
C ASN A 402 -9.25 13.58 11.97
N GLN A 403 -9.84 14.57 12.64
CA GLN A 403 -11.05 15.26 12.15
C GLN A 403 -10.76 15.92 10.79
N VAL A 404 -11.70 15.83 9.84
CA VAL A 404 -11.62 16.52 8.55
C VAL A 404 -11.40 18.02 8.73
N GLY A 405 -10.51 18.60 7.94
CA GLY A 405 -10.20 20.03 7.98
C GLY A 405 -9.46 20.48 6.72
N PRO A 406 -9.25 21.80 6.55
CA PRO A 406 -8.62 22.37 5.36
C PRO A 406 -7.11 22.12 5.38
N SER A 407 -6.52 21.82 4.20
CA SER A 407 -5.06 21.65 4.05
C SER A 407 -4.43 20.63 4.99
N LYS A 408 -5.16 19.57 5.29
CA LYS A 408 -4.77 18.55 6.26
C LYS A 408 -4.55 17.22 5.56
N LYS A 409 -3.62 16.40 6.04
CA LYS A 409 -3.45 15.03 5.57
C LYS A 409 -4.43 14.09 6.30
N PRO A 410 -5.21 13.27 5.58
CA PRO A 410 -6.01 12.22 6.21
C PRO A 410 -5.12 11.11 6.74
N PHE A 411 -5.60 10.37 7.75
CA PHE A 411 -5.01 9.08 8.11
C PHE A 411 -4.83 8.19 6.87
N HIS A 412 -3.68 7.56 6.77
CA HIS A 412 -3.24 6.86 5.58
C HIS A 412 -2.91 5.39 5.87
N THR A 413 -3.43 4.50 5.02
CA THR A 413 -3.24 3.05 5.22
C THR A 413 -1.97 2.50 4.60
N ILE A 414 -1.43 3.14 3.55
CA ILE A 414 -0.27 2.58 2.84
C ILE A 414 1.02 2.78 3.63
N ILE A 415 1.78 1.70 3.80
CA ILE A 415 3.03 1.67 4.56
C ILE A 415 4.09 0.84 3.81
N PRO A 416 5.26 1.40 3.51
CA PRO A 416 6.43 0.62 3.11
C PRO A 416 7.23 0.24 4.36
N GLY A 417 7.61 -1.04 4.49
CA GLY A 417 8.47 -1.53 5.57
C GLY A 417 9.91 -1.71 5.13
N PHE A 418 10.85 -1.49 6.05
CA PHE A 418 12.28 -1.76 5.83
C PHE A 418 12.91 -2.30 7.12
N VAL A 419 13.89 -3.20 7.01
CA VAL A 419 14.65 -3.72 8.16
C VAL A 419 16.14 -3.52 7.92
N THR A 420 16.85 -3.09 8.96
CA THR A 420 18.31 -3.03 8.99
C THR A 420 18.87 -3.84 10.16
N HIS A 421 20.16 -4.14 10.10
CA HIS A 421 20.91 -4.81 11.16
C HIS A 421 22.35 -4.32 11.16
N ASN A 422 22.81 -3.77 12.29
CA ASN A 422 24.14 -3.18 12.44
C ASN A 422 24.47 -2.19 11.30
N ASP A 423 23.56 -1.24 11.04
CA ASP A 423 23.68 -0.21 10.00
C ASP A 423 23.80 -0.75 8.55
N ARG A 424 23.28 -1.96 8.28
CA ARG A 424 23.20 -2.56 6.94
C ARG A 424 21.76 -2.89 6.57
N PRO A 425 21.39 -2.83 5.28
CA PRO A 425 20.06 -3.21 4.86
C PRO A 425 19.89 -4.73 4.95
N GLU A 426 18.72 -5.19 5.39
CA GLU A 426 18.41 -6.61 5.50
C GLU A 426 17.17 -6.98 4.69
N LEU A 427 16.11 -6.15 4.73
CA LEU A 427 14.83 -6.48 4.08
C LEU A 427 14.10 -5.21 3.61
N ALA A 428 13.73 -5.16 2.33
CA ALA A 428 12.69 -4.27 1.82
C ALA A 428 11.40 -5.08 1.62
N PHE A 429 10.32 -4.69 2.29
CA PHE A 429 9.09 -5.48 2.28
C PHE A 429 7.82 -4.66 2.48
N GLY A 430 6.70 -5.25 2.08
CA GLY A 430 5.38 -4.70 2.34
C GLY A 430 4.29 -5.70 2.02
N VAL A 431 3.18 -5.61 2.76
CA VAL A 431 2.01 -6.45 2.55
C VAL A 431 0.84 -5.55 2.18
N MET A 432 0.37 -5.59 0.94
CA MET A 432 -0.76 -4.75 0.47
C MET A 432 -2.07 -5.18 1.14
N GLY A 433 -3.04 -4.27 1.33
CA GLY A 433 -4.40 -4.64 1.74
C GLY A 433 -5.04 -3.76 2.83
N GLY A 434 -4.95 -2.44 2.73
CA GLY A 434 -5.64 -1.53 3.67
C GLY A 434 -5.24 -1.72 5.14
N HIS A 435 -6.12 -2.25 5.98
CA HIS A 435 -5.78 -2.53 7.39
C HIS A 435 -4.99 -3.82 7.58
N MET A 436 -4.89 -4.67 6.56
CA MET A 436 -4.01 -5.84 6.61
C MET A 436 -2.53 -5.46 6.62
N GLN A 437 -2.15 -4.25 6.17
CA GLN A 437 -0.73 -3.94 5.93
C GLN A 437 0.12 -4.02 7.20
N HIS A 438 -0.22 -3.28 8.25
CA HIS A 438 0.54 -3.29 9.50
C HIS A 438 0.48 -4.66 10.21
N GLN A 439 -0.61 -5.41 10.02
CA GLN A 439 -0.76 -6.77 10.53
C GLN A 439 0.12 -7.78 9.78
N GLY A 440 0.20 -7.64 8.47
CA GLY A 440 1.09 -8.41 7.61
C GLY A 440 2.55 -8.08 7.88
N HIS A 441 2.88 -6.82 8.18
CA HIS A 441 4.25 -6.43 8.50
C HIS A 441 4.75 -7.15 9.75
N VAL A 442 3.94 -7.19 10.82
CA VAL A 442 4.25 -7.98 12.03
C VAL A 442 4.48 -9.46 11.70
N GLN A 443 3.59 -10.04 10.89
CA GLN A 443 3.68 -11.46 10.50
C GLN A 443 4.95 -11.75 9.68
N MET A 444 5.33 -10.87 8.74
CA MET A 444 6.53 -11.05 7.92
C MET A 444 7.80 -10.92 8.77
N VAL A 445 7.88 -9.88 9.62
CA VAL A 445 9.04 -9.65 10.49
C VAL A 445 9.23 -10.83 11.45
N SER A 446 8.16 -11.27 12.13
CA SER A 446 8.28 -12.38 13.07
C SER A 446 8.71 -13.68 12.37
N ARG A 447 8.12 -14.02 11.22
CA ARG A 447 8.48 -15.23 10.47
C ARG A 447 9.94 -15.24 10.00
N ILE A 448 10.42 -14.12 9.47
CA ILE A 448 11.78 -14.03 8.92
C ILE A 448 12.81 -13.95 10.04
N PHE A 449 12.60 -13.10 11.05
CA PHE A 449 13.64 -12.78 12.04
C PHE A 449 13.54 -13.56 13.35
N ASP A 450 12.37 -14.09 13.74
CA ASP A 450 12.28 -15.03 14.87
C ASP A 450 12.43 -16.49 14.42
N HIS A 451 11.95 -16.82 13.20
CA HIS A 451 11.82 -18.22 12.75
C HIS A 451 12.64 -18.57 11.51
N ASN A 452 13.46 -17.65 10.99
CA ASN A 452 14.38 -17.87 9.86
C ASN A 452 13.69 -18.39 8.59
N GLU A 453 12.41 -18.08 8.39
CA GLU A 453 11.74 -18.40 7.14
C GLU A 453 12.31 -17.55 6.00
N ASN A 454 12.55 -18.16 4.83
CA ASN A 454 12.91 -17.38 3.66
C ASN A 454 11.74 -16.48 3.22
N PRO A 455 11.99 -15.38 2.48
CA PRO A 455 10.96 -14.43 2.07
C PRO A 455 9.74 -15.05 1.37
N GLN A 456 9.93 -16.09 0.55
CA GLN A 456 8.83 -16.74 -0.17
C GLN A 456 8.01 -17.63 0.76
N ALA A 457 8.65 -18.38 1.65
CA ALA A 457 7.96 -19.16 2.69
C ALA A 457 7.14 -18.27 3.64
N ALA A 458 7.71 -17.15 4.10
CA ALA A 458 7.02 -16.18 4.94
C ALA A 458 5.79 -15.58 4.23
N SER A 459 5.93 -15.26 2.94
CA SER A 459 4.82 -14.79 2.11
C SER A 459 3.73 -15.85 1.93
N ASP A 460 4.10 -17.11 1.68
CA ASP A 460 3.16 -18.18 1.39
C ASP A 460 2.38 -18.66 2.62
N ALA A 461 2.94 -18.47 3.81
CA ALA A 461 2.32 -18.91 5.05
C ALA A 461 0.89 -18.37 5.25
N PRO A 462 -0.01 -19.15 5.89
CA PRO A 462 -1.36 -18.70 6.24
C PRO A 462 -1.33 -17.48 7.15
N ARG A 463 -2.21 -16.52 6.88
CA ARG A 463 -2.27 -15.25 7.62
C ARG A 463 -3.47 -15.14 8.54
N TRP A 464 -3.32 -14.28 9.54
CA TRP A 464 -4.43 -13.81 10.37
C TRP A 464 -4.73 -12.34 10.07
N HIS A 465 -5.97 -11.92 10.29
CA HIS A 465 -6.43 -10.54 10.14
C HIS A 465 -7.46 -10.19 11.21
N VAL A 466 -7.20 -9.14 11.97
CA VAL A 466 -8.11 -8.51 12.93
C VAL A 466 -8.93 -7.44 12.20
N THR A 467 -10.25 -7.61 12.20
CA THR A 467 -11.17 -6.63 11.59
C THR A 467 -11.29 -5.37 12.46
N PRO A 468 -11.84 -4.25 11.95
CA PRO A 468 -12.18 -3.11 12.81
C PRO A 468 -13.19 -3.43 13.91
N GLN A 469 -13.90 -4.56 13.82
CA GLN A 469 -14.79 -5.06 14.88
C GLN A 469 -14.04 -5.94 15.89
N TYR A 470 -12.71 -6.01 15.79
CA TYR A 470 -11.82 -6.90 16.56
C TYR A 470 -12.16 -8.39 16.42
N GLU A 471 -12.71 -8.77 15.27
CA GLU A 471 -12.92 -10.17 14.91
C GLU A 471 -11.65 -10.74 14.30
N LEU A 472 -11.31 -11.97 14.66
CA LEU A 472 -10.13 -12.67 14.18
C LEU A 472 -10.51 -13.52 12.97
N VAL A 473 -10.06 -13.11 11.78
CA VAL A 473 -10.21 -13.89 10.56
C VAL A 473 -8.93 -14.68 10.34
N LEU A 474 -9.06 -16.00 10.16
CA LEU A 474 -7.95 -16.91 9.89
C LEU A 474 -8.05 -17.44 8.48
N GLU A 475 -6.93 -17.40 7.76
CA GLU A 475 -6.84 -17.94 6.41
C GLU A 475 -6.90 -19.48 6.40
N GLU A 476 -7.27 -20.03 5.25
CA GLU A 476 -7.09 -21.45 4.99
C GLU A 476 -5.63 -21.87 5.20
N GLY A 477 -5.42 -23.00 5.87
CA GLY A 477 -4.10 -23.50 6.28
C GLY A 477 -3.83 -23.44 7.78
N TYR A 478 -4.61 -22.69 8.57
CA TYR A 478 -4.60 -22.83 10.03
C TYR A 478 -5.20 -24.18 10.45
N CYS A 479 -4.53 -24.88 11.38
CA CYS A 479 -5.06 -26.14 11.89
C CYS A 479 -6.33 -25.92 12.73
N GLN A 480 -7.25 -26.87 12.68
CA GLN A 480 -8.56 -26.76 13.34
C GLN A 480 -8.42 -26.59 14.86
N THR A 481 -7.47 -27.28 15.47
CA THR A 481 -7.17 -27.16 16.90
C THR A 481 -6.79 -25.73 17.29
N THR A 482 -5.91 -25.06 16.54
CA THR A 482 -5.56 -23.66 16.81
C THR A 482 -6.80 -22.76 16.72
N LYS A 483 -7.69 -22.96 15.74
CA LYS A 483 -8.93 -22.16 15.61
C LYS A 483 -9.83 -22.31 16.84
N GLU A 484 -10.02 -23.54 17.31
CA GLU A 484 -10.85 -23.87 18.47
C GLU A 484 -10.26 -23.34 19.78
N GLU A 485 -8.95 -23.50 19.96
CA GLU A 485 -8.26 -22.99 21.15
C GLU A 485 -8.27 -21.46 21.18
N LEU A 486 -8.07 -20.76 20.06
CA LEU A 486 -8.21 -19.30 19.99
C LEU A 486 -9.63 -18.85 20.36
N ALA A 487 -10.66 -19.55 19.89
CA ALA A 487 -12.04 -19.27 20.29
C ALA A 487 -12.25 -19.50 21.80
N SER A 488 -11.64 -20.54 22.38
CA SER A 488 -11.69 -20.81 23.84
C SER A 488 -11.01 -19.72 24.68
N LEU A 489 -10.00 -19.03 24.12
CA LEU A 489 -9.38 -17.86 24.73
C LEU A 489 -10.25 -16.59 24.61
N GLY A 490 -11.40 -16.68 23.95
CA GLY A 490 -12.38 -15.59 23.82
C GLY A 490 -12.27 -14.78 22.53
N HIS A 491 -11.44 -15.20 21.56
CA HIS A 491 -11.39 -14.53 20.26
C HIS A 491 -12.68 -14.79 19.46
N SER A 492 -13.22 -13.76 18.82
CA SER A 492 -14.31 -13.90 17.86
C SER A 492 -13.74 -14.40 16.52
N VAL A 493 -13.53 -15.72 16.41
CA VAL A 493 -12.92 -16.35 15.24
C VAL A 493 -13.94 -16.48 14.10
N ARG A 494 -13.53 -16.09 12.90
CA ARG A 494 -14.30 -16.25 11.65
C ARG A 494 -13.45 -16.89 10.57
N ASP A 495 -14.10 -17.70 9.73
CA ASP A 495 -13.45 -18.22 8.53
C ASP A 495 -13.28 -17.12 7.47
N ALA A 496 -12.19 -17.24 6.71
CA ALA A 496 -11.89 -16.44 5.55
C ALA A 496 -12.98 -16.58 4.46
N GLY A 497 -13.89 -15.60 4.37
CA GLY A 497 -14.86 -15.54 3.26
C GLY A 497 -14.24 -15.14 1.91
N SER A 498 -13.01 -14.58 1.91
CA SER A 498 -12.24 -14.24 0.71
C SER A 498 -10.74 -14.14 1.04
N ALA A 499 -9.90 -14.66 0.15
CA ALA A 499 -8.44 -14.52 0.23
C ALA A 499 -7.98 -13.05 0.09
N ASP A 500 -8.79 -12.17 -0.51
CA ASP A 500 -8.46 -10.75 -0.69
C ASP A 500 -8.24 -10.00 0.63
N LEU A 501 -8.76 -10.54 1.74
CA LEU A 501 -8.61 -9.97 3.08
C LEU A 501 -7.18 -10.06 3.62
N PHE A 502 -6.39 -11.03 3.15
CA PHE A 502 -5.05 -11.32 3.69
C PHE A 502 -3.93 -10.66 2.90
N GLY A 503 -4.28 -9.82 1.93
CA GLY A 503 -3.33 -8.95 1.27
C GLY A 503 -2.42 -9.66 0.26
N GLY A 504 -1.33 -8.97 -0.12
CA GLY A 504 -0.32 -9.49 -1.02
C GLY A 504 1.06 -8.97 -0.67
N ALA A 505 2.00 -9.84 -0.32
CA ALA A 505 3.35 -9.47 0.05
C ALA A 505 4.30 -9.38 -1.15
N GLN A 506 5.25 -8.45 -1.10
CA GLN A 506 6.47 -8.48 -1.91
C GLN A 506 7.64 -8.24 -0.97
N LEU A 507 8.71 -9.01 -1.12
CA LEU A 507 9.84 -8.99 -0.20
C LEU A 507 11.15 -9.18 -0.99
N ILE A 508 12.19 -8.45 -0.59
CA ILE A 508 13.57 -8.65 -1.05
C ILE A 508 14.46 -8.61 0.18
N ALA A 509 15.05 -9.75 0.53
CA ALA A 509 16.05 -9.86 1.59
C ALA A 509 17.47 -9.81 1.02
N CYS A 510 18.40 -9.21 1.75
CA CYS A 510 19.83 -9.20 1.39
C CYS A 510 20.47 -10.57 1.61
N LEU A 511 21.45 -10.89 0.77
CA LEU A 511 22.40 -11.98 0.93
C LEU A 511 23.82 -11.38 0.91
N ASP A 512 24.83 -12.20 1.20
CA ASP A 512 26.23 -11.78 1.15
C ASP A 512 26.63 -11.19 -0.23
N ASP A 513 26.03 -11.69 -1.31
CA ASP A 513 26.30 -11.27 -2.69
C ASP A 513 25.03 -11.30 -3.55
N GLY A 514 24.09 -10.41 -3.25
CA GLY A 514 22.83 -10.23 -3.97
C GLY A 514 21.62 -10.32 -3.05
N TYR A 515 20.53 -10.87 -3.55
CA TYR A 515 19.22 -10.82 -2.90
C TYR A 515 18.41 -12.09 -3.06
N CYS A 516 17.49 -12.29 -2.12
CA CYS A 516 16.43 -13.28 -2.14
C CYS A 516 15.07 -12.57 -2.25
N GLY A 517 14.45 -12.61 -3.43
CA GLY A 517 13.17 -11.99 -3.76
C GLY A 517 11.98 -12.95 -3.68
N ALA A 518 10.82 -12.43 -3.29
CA ALA A 518 9.57 -13.16 -3.21
C ALA A 518 8.38 -12.32 -3.69
N SER A 519 7.38 -13.01 -4.24
CA SER A 519 6.09 -12.43 -4.61
C SER A 519 4.96 -13.36 -4.21
N ASP A 520 3.92 -12.77 -3.61
CA ASP A 520 2.77 -13.48 -3.08
C ASP A 520 1.87 -14.11 -4.14
N HIS A 521 1.52 -15.38 -3.93
CA HIS A 521 0.60 -16.16 -4.77
C HIS A 521 -0.86 -15.65 -4.71
N ARG A 522 -1.21 -14.83 -3.71
CA ARG A 522 -2.50 -14.13 -3.61
C ARG A 522 -2.63 -12.99 -4.61
N LYS A 523 -1.57 -12.69 -5.38
CA LYS A 523 -1.55 -11.70 -6.46
C LYS A 523 -1.18 -12.36 -7.78
N GLU A 524 -1.24 -11.60 -8.87
CA GLU A 524 -0.69 -12.03 -10.17
C GLU A 524 0.84 -11.96 -10.19
N GLY A 525 1.42 -11.37 -9.14
CA GLY A 525 2.76 -10.84 -9.04
C GLY A 525 3.91 -11.78 -9.37
N LEU A 526 5.06 -11.14 -9.52
CA LEU A 526 6.31 -11.74 -9.92
C LEU A 526 7.45 -11.08 -9.14
N ALA A 527 8.34 -11.92 -8.61
CA ALA A 527 9.71 -11.52 -8.35
C ALA A 527 10.55 -11.97 -9.55
N ALA A 528 11.45 -11.11 -10.02
CA ALA A 528 12.39 -11.43 -11.09
C ALA A 528 13.74 -10.80 -10.79
N GLY A 529 14.80 -11.39 -11.32
CA GLY A 529 16.15 -10.87 -11.17
C GLY A 529 17.14 -11.47 -12.17
N PHE A 530 18.34 -10.90 -12.23
CA PHE A 530 19.44 -11.36 -13.08
C PHE A 530 20.83 -11.08 -12.47
#